data_AF-S9ZG96-F1
#
_entry.id   AF-S9ZG96-F1
#
_cell.length_a   1.000
_cell.length_b   1.000
_cell.length_c   1.000
_cell.angle_alpha   90.00
_cell.angle_beta   90.00
_cell.angle_gamma   90.00
#
_symmetry.space_group_name_H-M   'P 1'
#
loop_
_entity.id
_entity.type
_entity.pdbx_description
1 polymer ?
#
loop_
_entity_poly.entity_id
_entity_poly.type
_entity_poly.pdbx_seq_one_letter_code
_entity_poly.pdbx_strand_id
1 'polypeptide(L)'
;MGFLATLAFLGFGWVTFDGAITKREDPNHALTVAPGVDEWVLRRNRSGHYFSPGLINGQPVRFLLDTGATHTSVPAHLAQSLGLRPGAPSTASTANGTVTVRATRIDALDIGPFRFAGAPAHLNPGMRDDDVLLGMSVLKHLEFTQRGDVLVLRKPAG
;
A
#
# COMPACT_ATOMS: atom_id res chain seq x y z
N MET A 1 43.49 -12.40 13.84
CA MET A 1 42.92 -11.03 13.82
C MET A 1 42.27 -10.65 12.50
N GLY A 2 42.77 -11.08 11.32
CA GLY A 2 42.17 -10.70 10.02
C GLY A 2 40.76 -11.25 9.77
N PHE A 3 40.47 -12.51 10.12
CA PHE A 3 39.16 -13.13 9.84
C PHE A 3 37.97 -12.46 10.55
N LEU A 4 38.15 -12.03 11.81
CA LEU A 4 37.10 -11.32 12.56
C LEU A 4 36.83 -9.93 11.98
N ALA A 5 37.87 -9.22 11.50
CA ALA A 5 37.72 -7.93 10.85
C ALA A 5 36.99 -8.05 9.49
N THR A 6 37.26 -9.10 8.72
CA THR A 6 36.56 -9.37 7.46
C THR A 6 35.08 -9.70 7.67
N LEU A 7 34.75 -10.53 8.68
CA LEU A 7 33.36 -10.84 9.01
C LEU A 7 32.60 -9.61 9.52
N ALA A 8 33.24 -8.77 10.33
CA ALA A 8 32.65 -7.50 10.78
C ALA A 8 32.41 -6.53 9.61
N PHE A 9 33.35 -6.43 8.67
CA PHE A 9 33.22 -5.57 7.49
C PHE A 9 32.14 -6.07 6.51
N LEU A 10 32.05 -7.39 6.29
CA LEU A 10 31.00 -8.00 5.48
C LEU A 10 29.62 -7.87 6.13
N GLY A 11 29.52 -8.06 7.46
CA GLY A 11 28.27 -7.85 8.20
C GLY A 11 27.82 -6.39 8.19
N PHE A 12 28.74 -5.44 8.37
CA PHE A 12 28.44 -4.01 8.28
C PHE A 12 28.07 -3.59 6.85
N GLY A 13 28.75 -4.12 5.85
CA GLY A 13 28.41 -3.94 4.44
C GLY A 13 27.02 -4.47 4.10
N TRP A 14 26.64 -5.65 4.62
CA TRP A 14 25.30 -6.22 4.40
C TRP A 14 24.21 -5.33 5.00
N VAL A 15 24.34 -4.88 6.26
CA VAL A 15 23.32 -4.05 6.92
C VAL A 15 23.16 -2.68 6.25
N THR A 16 24.27 -2.06 5.84
CA THR A 16 24.22 -0.76 5.14
C THR A 16 23.67 -0.89 3.71
N PHE A 17 23.97 -2.00 3.03
CA PHE A 17 23.46 -2.29 1.69
C PHE A 17 21.98 -2.66 1.70
N ASP A 18 21.53 -3.47 2.67
CA ASP A 18 20.12 -3.85 2.85
C ASP A 18 19.23 -2.62 3.09
N GLY A 19 19.61 -1.76 4.04
CA GLY A 19 18.88 -0.50 4.29
C GLY A 19 18.86 0.45 3.08
N ALA A 20 19.92 0.46 2.27
CA ALA A 20 19.96 1.24 1.04
C ALA A 20 19.01 0.68 -0.05
N ILE A 21 18.82 -0.64 -0.12
CA ILE A 21 17.86 -1.27 -1.03
C ILE A 21 16.42 -1.05 -0.55
N THR A 22 16.12 -1.21 0.74
CA THR A 22 14.77 -0.98 1.28
C THR A 22 14.28 0.45 1.00
N LYS A 23 15.15 1.45 1.19
CA LYS A 23 14.83 2.87 0.89
C LYS A 23 14.58 3.13 -0.60
N ARG A 24 15.15 2.30 -1.48
CA ARG A 24 14.99 2.41 -2.94
C ARG A 24 13.72 1.72 -3.45
N GLU A 25 13.34 0.60 -2.83
CA GLU A 25 12.14 -0.17 -3.17
C GLU A 25 10.86 0.44 -2.59
N ASP A 26 10.95 1.02 -1.39
CA ASP A 26 9.85 1.69 -0.72
C ASP A 26 10.33 3.01 -0.08
N PRO A 27 10.37 4.12 -0.84
CA PRO A 27 10.83 5.40 -0.31
C PRO A 27 9.88 6.01 0.74
N ASN A 28 8.68 5.42 0.93
CA ASN A 28 7.60 5.97 1.75
C ASN A 28 7.37 5.16 3.04
N HIS A 29 8.11 4.08 3.29
CA HIS A 29 7.93 3.18 4.44
C HIS A 29 7.93 3.88 5.81
N ALA A 30 8.68 4.96 5.95
CA ALA A 30 8.83 5.71 7.20
C ALA A 30 7.88 6.92 7.30
N LEU A 31 6.94 7.09 6.37
CA LEU A 31 5.99 8.19 6.44
C LEU A 31 5.02 7.99 7.60
N THR A 32 4.87 9.04 8.40
CA THR A 32 3.89 9.12 9.49
C THR A 32 3.01 10.34 9.28
N VAL A 33 1.76 10.26 9.73
CA VAL A 33 0.83 11.39 9.67
C VAL A 33 1.30 12.48 10.64
N ALA A 34 1.73 13.63 10.10
CA ALA A 34 2.07 14.78 10.92
C ALA A 34 0.80 15.55 11.33
N PRO A 35 0.71 16.08 12.56
CA PRO A 35 -0.44 16.87 12.99
C PRO A 35 -0.67 18.10 12.10
N GLY A 36 -1.92 18.36 11.73
CA GLY A 36 -2.31 19.55 10.96
C GLY A 36 -1.94 19.52 9.46
N VAL A 37 -1.55 18.37 8.93
CA VAL A 37 -1.25 18.19 7.50
C VAL A 37 -2.45 17.60 6.77
N ASP A 38 -2.97 18.34 5.78
CA ASP A 38 -4.08 17.91 4.92
C ASP A 38 -3.64 17.25 3.60
N GLU A 39 -2.32 17.17 3.39
CA GLU A 39 -1.69 16.58 2.22
C GLU A 39 -0.93 15.30 2.55
N TRP A 40 -0.92 14.35 1.61
CA TRP A 40 -0.11 13.15 1.71
C TRP A 40 0.83 13.06 0.52
N VAL A 41 2.11 13.21 0.79
CA VAL A 41 3.15 13.32 -0.24
C VAL A 41 3.89 11.99 -0.36
N LEU A 42 3.77 11.35 -1.51
CA LEU A 42 4.37 10.05 -1.83
C LEU A 42 5.45 10.22 -2.89
N ARG A 43 6.58 9.54 -2.70
CA ARG A 43 7.61 9.40 -3.73
C ARG A 43 7.41 8.10 -4.51
N ARG A 44 7.60 8.16 -5.81
CA ARG A 44 7.59 7.00 -6.71
C ARG A 44 8.80 6.12 -6.40
N ASN A 45 8.60 4.81 -6.35
CA ASN A 45 9.71 3.87 -6.25
C ASN A 45 10.38 3.63 -7.61
N ARG A 46 11.43 2.80 -7.64
CA ARG A 46 12.18 2.49 -8.87
C ARG A 46 11.35 1.78 -9.95
N SER A 47 10.38 0.96 -9.53
CA SER A 47 9.45 0.25 -10.43
C SER A 47 8.37 1.18 -11.01
N GLY A 48 8.35 2.45 -10.60
CA GLY A 48 7.41 3.42 -11.11
C GLY A 48 6.09 3.50 -10.35
N HIS A 49 5.99 2.83 -9.20
CA HIS A 49 4.77 2.72 -8.40
C HIS A 49 4.80 3.63 -7.18
N TYR A 50 3.62 3.97 -6.67
CA TYR A 50 3.47 4.71 -5.41
C TYR A 50 2.96 3.75 -4.35
N PHE A 51 3.78 3.53 -3.33
CA PHE A 51 3.40 2.80 -2.14
C PHE A 51 3.12 3.77 -0.99
N SER A 52 2.16 3.44 -0.14
CA SER A 52 1.84 4.21 1.05
C SER A 52 1.67 3.28 2.25
N PRO A 53 2.24 3.61 3.42
CA PRO A 53 1.77 2.99 4.65
C PRO A 53 0.32 3.42 4.91
N GLY A 54 -0.42 2.57 5.62
CA GLY A 54 -1.78 2.87 6.06
C GLY A 54 -2.32 1.80 6.98
N LEU A 55 -3.60 1.91 7.34
CA LEU A 55 -4.27 0.99 8.25
C LEU A 55 -5.56 0.45 7.61
N ILE A 56 -5.83 -0.83 7.83
CA ILE A 56 -7.14 -1.45 7.61
C ILE A 56 -7.62 -1.96 8.96
N ASN A 57 -8.76 -1.47 9.43
CA ASN A 57 -9.33 -1.83 10.73
C ASN A 57 -8.32 -1.70 11.89
N GLY A 58 -7.46 -0.68 11.82
CA GLY A 58 -6.39 -0.42 12.79
C GLY A 58 -5.13 -1.27 12.63
N GLN A 59 -5.09 -2.20 11.67
CA GLN A 59 -3.93 -3.05 11.39
C GLN A 59 -3.06 -2.46 10.28
N PRO A 60 -1.72 -2.45 10.44
CA PRO A 60 -0.81 -1.87 9.46
C PRO A 60 -0.82 -2.66 8.16
N VAL A 61 -0.90 -1.93 7.05
CA VAL A 61 -0.78 -2.46 5.70
C VAL A 61 0.07 -1.52 4.85
N ARG A 62 0.54 -2.03 3.71
CA ARG A 62 1.11 -1.22 2.66
C ARG A 62 0.18 -1.19 1.46
N PHE A 63 -0.18 0.02 1.04
CA PHE A 63 -1.03 0.25 -0.11
C PHE A 63 -0.20 0.49 -1.36
N LEU A 64 -0.48 -0.25 -2.42
CA LEU A 64 -0.10 0.12 -3.79
C LEU A 64 -1.23 0.96 -4.38
N LEU A 65 -0.93 2.22 -4.75
CA LEU A 65 -1.93 3.07 -5.41
C LEU A 65 -2.10 2.66 -6.87
N ASP A 66 -3.31 2.29 -7.25
CA ASP A 66 -3.64 1.87 -8.61
C ASP A 66 -4.92 2.55 -9.11
N THR A 67 -4.73 3.61 -9.91
CA THR A 67 -5.83 4.35 -10.55
C THR A 67 -6.51 3.57 -11.67
N GLY A 68 -5.90 2.47 -12.16
CA GLY A 68 -6.48 1.60 -13.17
C GLY A 68 -7.47 0.59 -12.61
N ALA A 69 -7.47 0.37 -11.30
CA ALA A 69 -8.38 -0.57 -10.66
C ALA A 69 -9.68 0.09 -10.21
N THR A 70 -10.81 -0.52 -10.56
CA THR A 70 -12.13 -0.04 -10.14
C THR A 70 -12.38 -0.21 -8.64
N HIS A 71 -11.82 -1.26 -8.03
CA HIS A 71 -12.03 -1.62 -6.64
C HIS A 71 -10.70 -1.84 -5.92
N THR A 72 -10.66 -1.50 -4.63
CA THR A 72 -9.59 -1.93 -3.73
C THR A 72 -9.53 -3.45 -3.63
N SER A 73 -8.35 -4.02 -3.84
CA SER A 73 -8.09 -5.46 -3.80
C SER A 73 -7.17 -5.80 -2.63
N VAL A 74 -7.66 -6.62 -1.72
CA VAL A 74 -6.91 -7.11 -0.56
C VAL A 74 -6.49 -8.57 -0.81
N PRO A 75 -5.24 -8.96 -0.56
CA PRO A 75 -4.84 -10.36 -0.63
C PRO A 75 -5.70 -11.22 0.30
N ALA A 76 -6.27 -12.32 -0.23
CA ALA A 76 -7.24 -13.11 0.53
C ALA A 76 -6.65 -13.73 1.82
N HIS A 77 -5.35 -14.01 1.85
CA HIS A 77 -4.67 -14.55 3.03
C HIS A 77 -4.58 -13.55 4.19
N LEU A 78 -4.69 -12.24 3.92
CA LEU A 78 -4.71 -11.20 4.95
C LEU A 78 -6.11 -10.96 5.54
N ALA A 79 -7.17 -11.57 5.00
CA ALA A 79 -8.54 -11.28 5.41
C ALA A 79 -8.75 -11.43 6.92
N GLN A 80 -8.24 -12.52 7.51
CA GLN A 80 -8.42 -12.79 8.93
C GLN A 80 -7.66 -11.80 9.82
N SER A 81 -6.39 -11.50 9.52
CA SER A 81 -5.58 -10.57 10.31
C SER A 81 -6.12 -9.14 10.25
N LEU A 82 -6.70 -8.76 9.11
CA LEU A 82 -7.32 -7.46 8.89
C LEU A 82 -8.79 -7.39 9.34
N GLY A 83 -9.34 -8.46 9.91
CA GLY A 83 -10.73 -8.50 10.37
C GLY A 83 -11.78 -8.43 9.25
N LEU A 84 -11.42 -8.77 8.02
CA LEU A 84 -12.28 -8.73 6.85
C LEU A 84 -13.01 -10.05 6.66
N ARG A 85 -14.28 -9.97 6.26
CA ARG A 85 -15.12 -11.14 6.04
C ARG A 85 -15.39 -11.35 4.54
N PRO A 86 -15.23 -12.57 4.01
CA PRO A 86 -15.59 -12.86 2.63
C PRO A 86 -17.11 -12.83 2.46
N GLY A 87 -17.58 -12.08 1.46
CA GLY A 87 -18.97 -12.01 1.04
C GLY A 87 -19.23 -12.81 -0.23
N ALA A 88 -20.15 -12.30 -1.05
CA ALA A 88 -20.53 -12.91 -2.31
C ALA A 88 -19.32 -13.04 -3.27
N PRO A 89 -19.23 -14.12 -4.05
CA PRO A 89 -18.24 -14.22 -5.10
C PRO A 89 -18.49 -13.17 -6.18
N SER A 90 -17.42 -12.65 -6.77
CA SER A 90 -17.43 -11.72 -7.89
C SER A 90 -16.22 -12.01 -8.79
N THR A 91 -16.12 -11.33 -9.91
CA THR A 91 -14.98 -11.45 -10.84
C THR A 91 -14.21 -10.14 -10.87
N ALA A 92 -12.89 -10.22 -10.79
CA ALA A 92 -11.99 -9.09 -10.99
C ALA A 92 -11.17 -9.32 -12.26
N SER A 93 -11.07 -8.28 -13.10
CA SER A 93 -10.15 -8.27 -14.24
C SER A 93 -8.77 -7.86 -13.74
N THR A 94 -7.75 -8.66 -14.04
CA THR A 94 -6.35 -8.38 -13.69
C THR A 94 -5.48 -8.47 -14.94
N ALA A 95 -4.22 -8.03 -14.83
CA ALA A 95 -3.25 -8.17 -15.92
C ALA A 95 -3.04 -9.65 -16.36
N ASN A 96 -3.24 -10.60 -15.44
CA ASN A 96 -3.09 -12.03 -15.70
C ASN A 96 -4.43 -12.72 -16.10
N GLY A 97 -5.45 -11.93 -16.43
CA GLY A 97 -6.80 -12.41 -16.76
C GLY A 97 -7.79 -12.25 -15.62
N THR A 98 -8.95 -12.90 -15.75
CA THR A 98 -10.04 -12.82 -14.78
C THR A 98 -9.82 -13.77 -13.61
N VAL A 99 -10.00 -13.28 -12.39
CA VAL A 99 -9.92 -14.07 -11.16
C VAL A 99 -11.22 -13.97 -10.37
N THR A 100 -11.66 -15.08 -9.77
CA THR A 100 -12.78 -15.09 -8.83
C THR A 100 -12.32 -14.51 -7.50
N VAL A 101 -12.98 -13.43 -7.08
CA VAL A 101 -12.73 -12.73 -5.81
C VAL A 101 -13.94 -12.84 -4.89
N ARG A 102 -13.78 -12.49 -3.61
CA ARG A 102 -14.90 -12.37 -2.67
C ARG A 102 -15.11 -10.89 -2.33
N ALA A 103 -16.33 -10.37 -2.49
CA ALA A 103 -16.64 -9.02 -2.03
C ALA A 103 -16.40 -8.89 -0.52
N THR A 104 -15.95 -7.73 -0.06
CA THR A 104 -15.81 -7.44 1.38
C THR A 104 -16.01 -5.94 1.64
N ARG A 105 -16.08 -5.57 2.92
CA ARG A 105 -16.16 -4.19 3.35
C ARG A 105 -15.12 -3.94 4.42
N ILE A 106 -14.35 -2.87 4.22
CA ILE A 106 -13.34 -2.40 5.17
C ILE A 106 -14.03 -1.40 6.09
N ASP A 107 -14.09 -1.67 7.39
CA ASP A 107 -14.81 -0.83 8.34
C ASP A 107 -14.12 0.53 8.49
N ALA A 108 -12.79 0.53 8.60
CA ALA A 108 -11.96 1.73 8.59
C ALA A 108 -10.72 1.52 7.72
N LEU A 109 -10.55 2.36 6.69
CA LEU A 109 -9.34 2.45 5.89
C LEU A 109 -8.68 3.80 6.13
N ASP A 110 -7.48 3.79 6.69
CA ASP A 110 -6.68 4.99 6.93
C ASP A 110 -5.49 5.02 5.97
N ILE A 111 -5.31 6.12 5.24
CA ILE A 111 -4.14 6.38 4.40
C ILE A 111 -3.72 7.84 4.58
N GLY A 112 -2.51 8.06 5.09
CA GLY A 112 -2.09 9.39 5.50
C GLY A 112 -3.10 10.02 6.47
N PRO A 113 -3.47 11.30 6.31
CA PRO A 113 -4.47 11.97 7.14
C PRO A 113 -5.93 11.62 6.76
N PHE A 114 -6.16 10.71 5.80
CA PHE A 114 -7.48 10.41 5.26
C PHE A 114 -8.03 9.10 5.84
N ARG A 115 -9.27 9.16 6.32
CA ARG A 115 -10.01 8.00 6.83
C ARG A 115 -11.28 7.78 6.01
N PHE A 116 -11.49 6.55 5.58
CA PHE A 116 -12.68 6.13 4.84
C PHE A 116 -13.41 5.03 5.62
N ALA A 117 -14.68 5.29 5.94
CA ALA A 117 -15.52 4.33 6.65
C ALA A 117 -16.30 3.46 5.65
N GLY A 118 -16.31 2.15 5.87
CA GLY A 118 -17.07 1.22 5.03
C GLY A 118 -16.59 1.17 3.57
N ALA A 119 -15.29 1.21 3.33
CA ALA A 119 -14.73 1.20 1.97
C ALA A 119 -15.03 -0.14 1.25
N PRO A 120 -15.63 -0.12 0.04
CA PRO A 120 -15.82 -1.33 -0.75
C PRO A 120 -14.50 -1.90 -1.27
N ALA A 121 -14.30 -3.20 -1.05
CA ALA A 121 -13.12 -3.93 -1.50
C ALA A 121 -13.48 -5.36 -1.92
N HIS A 122 -12.50 -6.10 -2.42
CA HIS A 122 -12.60 -7.54 -2.57
C HIS A 122 -11.36 -8.25 -2.04
N LEU A 123 -11.54 -9.52 -1.66
CA LEU A 123 -10.49 -10.45 -1.28
C LEU A 123 -10.08 -11.25 -2.52
N ASN A 124 -8.82 -11.10 -2.91
CA ASN A 124 -8.27 -11.70 -4.12
C ASN A 124 -7.30 -12.84 -3.78
N PRO A 125 -7.65 -14.11 -4.11
CA PRO A 125 -6.78 -15.25 -3.85
C PRO A 125 -5.58 -15.35 -4.82
N GLY A 126 -5.56 -14.55 -5.89
CA GLY A 126 -4.47 -14.50 -6.86
C GLY A 126 -3.30 -13.59 -6.46
N MET A 127 -3.48 -12.75 -5.43
CA MET A 127 -2.42 -11.90 -4.89
C MET A 127 -1.56 -12.70 -3.91
N ARG A 128 -0.25 -12.75 -4.16
CA ARG A 128 0.72 -13.51 -3.34
C ARG A 128 1.48 -12.64 -2.36
N ASP A 129 1.69 -11.38 -2.72
CA ASP A 129 2.35 -10.39 -1.87
C ASP A 129 1.35 -9.82 -0.84
N ASP A 130 1.88 -9.15 0.18
CA ASP A 130 1.10 -8.55 1.28
C ASP A 130 0.60 -7.13 0.97
N ASP A 131 0.87 -6.63 -0.23
CA ASP A 131 0.46 -5.28 -0.64
C ASP A 131 -1.04 -5.24 -0.97
N VAL A 132 -1.73 -4.27 -0.39
CA VAL A 132 -3.13 -3.99 -0.71
C VAL A 132 -3.19 -3.02 -1.88
N LEU A 133 -3.89 -3.40 -2.94
CA LEU A 133 -4.08 -2.53 -4.09
C LEU A 133 -5.23 -1.56 -3.79
N LEU A 134 -4.93 -0.28 -3.70
CA LEU A 134 -5.89 0.79 -3.42
C LEU A 134 -6.45 1.34 -4.74
N GLY A 135 -7.70 1.00 -5.03
CA GLY A 135 -8.36 1.34 -6.29
C GLY A 135 -9.29 2.56 -6.21
N MET A 136 -9.95 2.84 -7.33
CA MET A 136 -10.87 3.97 -7.49
C MET A 136 -12.13 3.90 -6.61
N SER A 137 -12.44 2.77 -5.98
CA SER A 137 -13.50 2.71 -4.95
C SER A 137 -13.19 3.59 -3.73
N VAL A 138 -11.90 3.88 -3.50
CA VAL A 138 -11.42 4.80 -2.46
C VAL A 138 -10.77 6.04 -3.08
N LEU A 139 -9.87 5.85 -4.04
CA LEU A 139 -9.06 6.92 -4.63
C LEU A 139 -9.88 8.06 -5.24
N LYS A 140 -11.09 7.80 -5.75
CA LYS A 140 -11.97 8.84 -6.32
C LYS A 140 -12.35 9.97 -5.34
N HIS A 141 -12.16 9.74 -4.04
CA HIS A 141 -12.46 10.72 -2.99
C HIS A 141 -11.26 11.62 -2.64
N LEU A 142 -10.16 11.50 -3.39
CA LEU A 142 -8.96 12.29 -3.24
C LEU A 142 -8.66 13.04 -4.54
N GLU A 143 -8.03 14.20 -4.42
CA GLU A 143 -7.39 14.88 -5.54
C GLU A 143 -5.93 14.46 -5.65
N PHE A 144 -5.46 14.33 -6.89
CA PHE A 144 -4.10 13.90 -7.23
C PHE A 144 -3.37 15.03 -7.94
N THR A 145 -2.21 15.41 -7.41
CA THR A 145 -1.26 16.29 -8.13
C THR A 145 0.07 15.57 -8.26
N GLN A 146 0.44 15.21 -9.49
CA GLN A 146 1.73 14.59 -9.76
C GLN A 146 2.72 15.62 -10.32
N ARG A 147 3.93 15.69 -9.72
CA ARG A 147 5.04 16.53 -10.17
C ARG A 147 6.32 15.69 -10.21
N GLY A 148 6.73 15.27 -11.40
CA GLY A 148 7.87 14.36 -11.56
C GLY A 148 7.62 13.00 -10.88
N ASP A 149 8.48 12.66 -9.92
CA ASP A 149 8.43 11.44 -9.09
C ASP A 149 7.58 11.60 -7.82
N VAL A 150 6.98 12.77 -7.60
CA VAL A 150 6.17 13.05 -6.41
C VAL A 150 4.69 13.03 -6.76
N LEU A 151 3.90 12.34 -5.94
CA LEU A 151 2.45 12.36 -5.95
C LEU A 151 1.95 13.01 -4.65
N VAL A 152 1.13 14.04 -4.78
CA VAL A 152 0.44 14.68 -3.66
C VAL A 152 -1.02 14.28 -3.69
N LEU A 153 -1.51 13.72 -2.59
CA LEU A 153 -2.92 13.45 -2.35
C LEU A 153 -3.49 14.50 -1.40
N ARG A 154 -4.70 14.96 -1.67
CA ARG A 154 -5.43 15.89 -0.79
C ARG A 154 -6.93 15.62 -0.85
N LYS A 155 -7.68 16.09 0.14
CA LYS A 155 -9.15 16.11 0.03
C LYS A 155 -9.57 17.08 -1.07
N PRO A 156 -10.64 16.79 -1.84
CA PRO A 156 -11.19 17.75 -2.77
C PRO A 156 -11.58 19.05 -2.09
N ALA A 157 -11.35 20.18 -2.76
CA ALA A 157 -11.93 21.44 -2.31
C ALA A 157 -13.46 21.30 -2.34
N GLY A 158 -14.09 21.54 -1.20
CA GLY A 158 -15.56 21.51 -1.07
C GLY A 158 -16.25 22.64 -1.81
#